data_AF-A0AA39UNV8-F1
#
_entry.id   AF-A0AA39UNV8-F1
#
_cell.length_a   1.000
_cell.length_b   1.000
_cell.length_c   1.000
_cell.angle_alpha   90.00
_cell.angle_beta   90.00
_cell.angle_gamma   90.00
#
_symmetry.space_group_name_H-M   'P 1'
#
loop_
_entity.id
_entity.type
_entity.pdbx_description
1 polymer ?
#
loop_
_entity_poly.entity_id
_entity_poly.type
_entity_poly.pdbx_seq_one_letter_code
_entity_poly.pdbx_strand_id
1 'polypeptide(L)'
;MVVGVDIPQWKLFSAEVIHWEKIGKLVIILESRQELPATCKSCSRERGRERVALSVCHYDHVRSKQQIGNCNMDQSSTEKLVSMVHLLDGPSVKAEEIEWAMDLEAGAALIDWLAAQMPSYLDVEDDDTDLAQRTVLTGFALEREEVEALANIKTNLGDDGDTVPSLENYLIPSEAREHARLMDMESTYIEDGIELLRNRLKQTKIANRKMTQTMKELKREIGRTRDEISASQERLAEMSIKADSAASTSIRCASEVLDALKTEATGSASTDAKVNAYANQRTTVVAHTQQQVEDIITAAAGLPSEAELEQVAKRVGKKLYGKGDVIKLAEDAFFCQQMQEICEELERTDRRAGVANLLLKVKSAQERQVDEDVDMAVNDELELAWRLDHIGLLKEKLEILQNAIKIFDVNIIPPLQLLYDSVKSSVSHMVEAEGLIAALGEEMEDIVESSRLAKDSPEIPKVTITEAETLHAGLVDLLKKLQDFRPINSEPLVLLDHQDVLRELKAIKEQERSLESEEERGAAALIQGLGHLRGSLNLLLSDTYQHAPLNTSPPYALPLELRNLEGETQRMSEELRQSVIKLQKNVGSLESDRSTKKLQSFVHHALKSPELKHK
;
A
#
# COMPACT_ATOMS: atom_id res chain seq x y z
N MET A 1 45.42 -3.85 50.06
CA MET A 1 44.73 -2.78 49.30
C MET A 1 44.14 -3.43 48.07
N VAL A 2 42.84 -3.73 48.12
CA VAL A 2 42.10 -4.37 47.04
C VAL A 2 41.30 -3.25 46.38
N VAL A 3 41.64 -2.90 45.14
CA VAL A 3 40.88 -1.94 44.35
C VAL A 3 39.86 -2.75 43.56
N GLY A 4 38.61 -2.75 44.04
CA GLY A 4 37.47 -3.26 43.31
C GLY A 4 37.11 -2.28 42.21
N VAL A 5 37.07 -2.77 40.97
CA VAL A 5 36.53 -2.03 39.83
C VAL A 5 35.11 -2.54 39.63
N ASP A 6 34.13 -1.71 40.03
CA ASP A 6 32.73 -1.91 39.72
C ASP A 6 32.49 -1.61 38.23
N ILE A 7 32.06 -2.64 37.50
CA ILE A 7 31.57 -2.52 36.11
C ILE A 7 30.05 -2.35 36.20
N PRO A 8 29.45 -1.26 35.68
CA PRO A 8 28.00 -1.11 35.70
C PRO A 8 27.35 -2.04 34.69
N GLN A 9 26.44 -2.89 35.18
CA GLN A 9 25.50 -3.64 34.35
C GLN A 9 24.55 -2.68 33.63
N TRP A 10 24.55 -2.69 32.30
CA TRP A 10 23.55 -2.03 31.49
C TRP A 10 22.27 -2.87 31.54
N LYS A 11 21.26 -2.38 32.27
CA LYS A 11 19.89 -2.88 32.19
C LYS A 11 19.21 -2.24 30.98
N LEU A 12 18.81 -3.07 30.03
CA LEU A 12 17.89 -2.75 28.94
C LEU A 12 16.61 -2.14 29.52
N PHE A 13 16.32 -0.90 29.11
CA PHE A 13 15.01 -0.26 29.28
C PHE A 13 14.31 -0.27 27.92
N SER A 14 13.32 -1.13 27.80
CA SER A 14 12.25 -1.04 26.80
C SER A 14 11.21 -0.04 27.29
N ALA A 15 10.99 1.07 26.59
CA ALA A 15 9.81 1.92 26.78
C ALA A 15 9.52 2.80 25.54
N GLU A 16 8.41 2.47 24.89
CA GLU A 16 7.37 3.37 24.36
C GLU A 16 7.79 4.50 23.40
N VAL A 17 7.75 4.20 22.10
CA VAL A 17 7.62 5.18 21.03
C VAL A 17 6.13 5.36 20.71
N ILE A 18 5.50 6.37 21.31
CA ILE A 18 4.17 6.85 20.92
C ILE A 18 4.25 8.33 20.54
N HIS A 19 3.75 8.63 19.34
CA HIS A 19 3.34 9.93 18.79
C HIS A 19 4.39 11.00 18.43
N TRP A 20 4.89 10.97 17.19
CA TRP A 20 5.48 12.15 16.53
C TRP A 20 5.08 12.39 15.05
N GLU A 21 4.00 11.79 14.55
CA GLU A 21 3.64 11.91 13.12
C GLU A 21 2.70 13.08 12.73
N LYS A 22 2.32 13.98 13.66
CA LYS A 22 1.26 14.98 13.42
C LYS A 22 1.69 16.44 13.23
N ILE A 23 2.97 16.75 13.03
CA ILE A 23 3.44 18.15 12.86
C ILE A 23 4.00 18.44 11.44
N GLY A 24 3.83 17.53 10.48
CA GLY A 24 4.38 17.68 9.11
C GLY A 24 3.46 18.26 8.02
N LYS A 25 2.21 18.65 8.32
CA LYS A 25 1.24 19.10 7.28
C LYS A 25 0.50 20.38 7.68
N LEU A 26 1.19 21.52 7.69
CA LEU A 26 0.49 22.82 7.77
C LEU A 26 1.28 24.02 7.25
N VAL A 27 1.84 24.00 6.03
CA VAL A 27 2.23 25.23 5.31
C VAL A 27 2.14 24.98 3.80
N ILE A 28 1.15 25.59 3.14
CA ILE A 28 1.17 26.26 1.82
C ILE A 28 -0.31 26.56 1.49
N ILE A 29 -0.75 27.76 1.86
CA ILE A 29 -1.87 28.50 1.26
C ILE A 29 -1.27 29.84 0.82
N LEU A 30 -1.86 30.42 -0.24
CA LEU A 30 -1.48 31.57 -1.08
C LEU A 30 -0.94 31.03 -2.42
N GLU A 31 -1.47 31.37 -3.59
CA GLU A 31 -2.32 32.47 -4.02
C GLU A 31 -2.69 32.16 -5.48
N SER A 32 -3.97 32.28 -5.88
CA SER A 32 -4.38 32.72 -7.22
C SER A 32 -5.91 32.82 -7.32
N ARG A 33 -6.38 34.07 -7.21
CA ARG A 33 -7.67 34.58 -7.68
C ARG A 33 -7.56 34.88 -9.19
N GLN A 34 -8.73 35.05 -9.83
CA GLN A 34 -9.03 35.39 -11.25
C GLN A 34 -9.30 34.13 -12.10
N GLU A 35 -10.38 33.97 -12.87
CA GLU A 35 -11.46 34.84 -13.34
C GLU A 35 -12.67 33.97 -13.72
N LEU A 36 -13.90 34.48 -13.54
CA LEU A 36 -15.12 33.97 -14.18
C LEU A 36 -15.17 34.51 -15.62
N PRO A 37 -15.80 33.77 -16.56
CA PRO A 37 -17.06 34.34 -17.07
C PRO A 37 -18.18 33.32 -17.32
N ALA A 38 -19.37 33.90 -17.39
CA ALA A 38 -20.66 33.29 -17.64
C ALA A 38 -20.90 32.87 -19.10
N THR A 39 -22.10 32.30 -19.33
CA THR A 39 -22.76 31.85 -20.58
C THR A 39 -22.56 30.34 -20.85
N CYS A 40 -23.55 29.53 -21.26
CA CYS A 40 -24.67 29.77 -22.16
C CYS A 40 -25.81 28.74 -21.96
N LYS A 41 -26.97 29.04 -22.55
CA LYS A 41 -28.27 28.35 -22.52
C LYS A 41 -28.36 27.17 -23.51
N SER A 42 -29.08 26.11 -23.13
CA SER A 42 -29.97 25.26 -23.99
C SER A 42 -30.41 24.05 -23.14
N CYS A 43 -31.65 23.81 -22.72
CA CYS A 43 -32.98 23.78 -23.36
C CYS A 43 -33.19 22.63 -24.36
N SER A 44 -33.59 21.46 -23.85
CA SER A 44 -34.30 20.35 -24.52
C SER A 44 -34.58 19.29 -23.44
N ARG A 45 -35.78 19.11 -22.85
CA ARG A 45 -37.14 18.81 -23.36
C ARG A 45 -37.26 17.38 -23.92
N GLU A 46 -37.84 16.46 -23.11
CA GLU A 46 -38.75 15.34 -23.47
C GLU A 46 -38.91 14.40 -22.24
N ARG A 47 -39.98 14.47 -21.44
CA ARG A 47 -41.34 13.86 -21.54
C ARG A 47 -41.39 12.33 -21.50
N GLY A 48 -42.11 11.80 -20.49
CA GLY A 48 -42.56 10.41 -20.43
C GLY A 48 -43.12 9.96 -19.07
N ARG A 49 -44.33 10.42 -18.68
CA ARG A 49 -45.18 9.80 -17.65
C ARG A 49 -46.63 9.82 -18.14
N GLU A 50 -47.28 8.66 -18.16
CA GLU A 50 -48.74 8.55 -18.20
C GLU A 50 -49.21 7.55 -17.12
N ARG A 51 -50.13 8.02 -16.27
CA ARG A 51 -51.05 7.19 -15.49
C ARG A 51 -52.45 7.70 -15.82
N VAL A 52 -53.33 6.77 -16.19
CA VAL A 52 -54.74 7.02 -16.49
C VAL A 52 -55.55 6.95 -15.19
N ALA A 53 -56.41 7.95 -14.97
CA ALA A 53 -57.47 7.92 -13.97
C ALA A 53 -58.81 8.14 -14.70
N LEU A 54 -59.79 7.30 -14.39
CA LEU A 54 -61.15 7.28 -14.94
C LEU A 54 -62.03 8.36 -14.29
N SER A 55 -62.89 8.99 -15.08
CA SER A 55 -63.92 9.96 -14.66
C SER A 55 -65.29 9.44 -15.13
N VAL A 56 -66.26 9.48 -14.21
CA VAL A 56 -67.67 9.13 -14.38
C VAL A 56 -68.49 10.42 -14.43
N CYS A 57 -69.44 10.55 -15.37
CA CYS A 57 -70.42 11.63 -15.40
C CYS A 57 -71.86 11.08 -15.44
N HIS A 58 -72.71 11.64 -14.58
CA HIS A 58 -74.17 11.48 -14.50
C HIS A 58 -74.88 12.45 -15.45
N TYR A 59 -76.08 12.08 -15.93
CA TYR A 59 -76.99 12.94 -16.68
C TYR A 59 -78.34 13.03 -15.94
N ASP A 60 -78.78 14.26 -15.64
CA ASP A 60 -80.10 14.60 -15.09
C ASP A 60 -81.08 14.95 -16.22
N HIS A 61 -82.35 14.55 -16.11
CA HIS A 61 -83.43 14.98 -17.01
C HIS A 61 -84.55 15.70 -16.25
N VAL A 62 -84.89 16.89 -16.76
CA VAL A 62 -85.85 17.84 -16.19
C VAL A 62 -87.24 17.60 -16.81
N ARG A 63 -88.25 17.51 -15.95
CA ARG A 63 -89.66 17.26 -16.26
C ARG A 63 -90.41 18.59 -16.39
N SER A 64 -90.99 18.92 -17.55
CA SER A 64 -91.98 20.01 -17.66
C SER A 64 -93.38 19.46 -17.90
N LYS A 65 -94.31 19.79 -17.01
CA LYS A 65 -95.75 19.54 -17.14
C LYS A 65 -96.36 20.60 -18.06
N GLN A 66 -97.14 20.18 -19.05
CA GLN A 66 -98.02 21.07 -19.80
C GLN A 66 -99.44 20.50 -19.78
N GLN A 67 -100.39 21.34 -19.33
CA GLN A 67 -101.81 21.09 -19.28
C GLN A 67 -102.43 21.26 -20.67
N ILE A 68 -103.08 20.20 -21.16
CA ILE A 68 -104.08 20.20 -22.24
C ILE A 68 -105.20 19.34 -21.65
N GLY A 69 -106.43 19.80 -21.41
CA GLY A 69 -107.34 20.43 -22.36
C GLY A 69 -108.33 19.39 -22.87
N ASN A 70 -109.03 18.68 -21.97
CA ASN A 70 -110.01 17.63 -22.29
C ASN A 70 -111.05 18.10 -23.33
N CYS A 71 -110.98 17.53 -24.53
CA CYS A 71 -112.10 17.41 -25.45
C CYS A 71 -112.25 15.92 -25.78
N ASN A 72 -112.98 15.18 -24.93
CA ASN A 72 -113.45 13.84 -25.27
C ASN A 72 -114.45 13.96 -26.43
N MET A 73 -113.96 13.85 -27.66
CA MET A 73 -114.77 13.34 -28.75
C MET A 73 -114.75 11.82 -28.56
N ASP A 74 -115.89 11.23 -28.19
CA ASP A 74 -116.04 9.77 -28.13
C ASP A 74 -115.79 9.21 -29.54
N GLN A 75 -114.53 8.88 -29.87
CA GLN A 75 -114.18 8.18 -31.10
C GLN A 75 -114.98 6.89 -31.15
N SER A 76 -115.62 6.64 -32.29
CA SER A 76 -116.39 5.42 -32.51
C SER A 76 -115.49 4.20 -32.34
N SER A 77 -116.00 3.08 -31.82
CA SER A 77 -115.23 1.83 -31.67
C SER A 77 -114.58 1.39 -32.99
N THR A 78 -115.21 1.70 -34.13
CA THR A 78 -114.67 1.46 -35.48
C THR A 78 -113.47 2.34 -35.82
N GLU A 79 -113.47 3.60 -35.40
CA GLU A 79 -112.35 4.54 -35.60
C GLU A 79 -111.15 4.15 -34.75
N LYS A 80 -111.38 3.75 -33.49
CA LYS A 80 -110.33 3.23 -32.59
C LYS A 80 -109.66 1.99 -33.16
N LEU A 81 -110.44 1.10 -33.77
CA LEU A 81 -109.93 -0.09 -34.42
C LEU A 81 -109.11 0.23 -35.66
N VAL A 82 -109.54 1.18 -36.50
CA VAL A 82 -108.77 1.63 -37.67
C VAL A 82 -107.43 2.24 -37.25
N SER A 83 -107.42 3.07 -36.20
CA SER A 83 -106.18 3.62 -35.63
C SER A 83 -105.26 2.53 -35.10
N MET A 84 -105.81 1.52 -34.41
CA MET A 84 -105.06 0.35 -33.93
C MET A 84 -104.41 -0.44 -35.07
N VAL A 85 -105.15 -0.68 -36.16
CA VAL A 85 -104.63 -1.35 -37.35
C VAL A 85 -103.51 -0.53 -37.99
N HIS A 86 -103.66 0.80 -38.06
CA HIS A 86 -102.63 1.68 -38.62
C HIS A 86 -101.35 1.72 -37.75
N LEU A 87 -101.48 1.82 -36.43
CA LEU A 87 -100.37 1.82 -35.46
C LEU A 87 -99.56 0.51 -35.47
N LEU A 88 -100.20 -0.59 -35.83
CA LEU A 88 -99.58 -1.91 -36.00
C LEU A 88 -98.99 -2.11 -37.42
N ASP A 89 -98.81 -1.05 -38.20
CA ASP A 89 -98.37 -1.07 -39.59
C ASP A 89 -99.26 -1.96 -40.50
N GLY A 90 -100.55 -2.09 -40.16
CA GLY A 90 -101.54 -2.82 -40.92
C GLY A 90 -102.00 -2.09 -42.20
N PRO A 91 -102.80 -2.77 -43.06
CA PRO A 91 -103.33 -2.14 -44.27
C PRO A 91 -104.21 -0.93 -43.93
N SER A 92 -104.23 0.07 -44.80
CA SER A 92 -105.12 1.24 -44.67
C SER A 92 -106.57 0.80 -44.89
N VAL A 93 -107.28 0.54 -43.79
CA VAL A 93 -108.71 0.19 -43.77
C VAL A 93 -109.50 1.43 -43.37
N LYS A 94 -110.59 1.74 -44.08
CA LYS A 94 -111.46 2.87 -43.70
C LYS A 94 -112.51 2.43 -42.68
N ALA A 95 -112.98 3.32 -41.81
CA ALA A 95 -114.01 3.00 -40.82
C ALA A 95 -115.29 2.44 -41.48
N GLU A 96 -115.67 3.00 -42.63
CA GLU A 96 -116.79 2.59 -43.49
C GLU A 96 -116.68 1.12 -43.95
N GLU A 97 -115.47 0.58 -44.08
CA GLU A 97 -115.22 -0.81 -44.50
C GLU A 97 -115.40 -1.83 -43.38
N ILE A 98 -115.50 -1.35 -42.12
CA ILE A 98 -115.68 -2.16 -40.92
C ILE A 98 -117.11 -2.01 -40.37
N GLU A 99 -117.83 -0.94 -40.72
CA GLU A 99 -119.18 -0.66 -40.23
C GLU A 99 -120.17 -1.82 -40.47
N TRP A 100 -120.05 -2.58 -41.56
CA TRP A 100 -120.91 -3.75 -41.81
C TRP A 100 -120.82 -4.81 -40.69
N ALA A 101 -119.69 -4.89 -39.97
CA ALA A 101 -119.52 -5.82 -38.87
C ALA A 101 -120.24 -5.34 -37.59
N MET A 102 -120.55 -4.04 -37.49
CA MET A 102 -121.38 -3.50 -36.40
C MET A 102 -122.86 -3.88 -36.56
N ASP A 103 -123.33 -4.20 -37.76
CA ASP A 103 -124.69 -4.68 -38.01
C ASP A 103 -124.93 -6.11 -37.47
N LEU A 104 -123.85 -6.85 -37.16
CA LEU A 104 -123.89 -8.16 -36.55
C LEU A 104 -123.57 -8.05 -35.06
N GLU A 105 -124.45 -8.56 -34.19
CA GLU A 105 -124.28 -8.49 -32.73
C GLU A 105 -122.93 -9.08 -32.26
N ALA A 106 -122.49 -10.19 -32.87
CA ALA A 106 -121.18 -10.79 -32.58
C ALA A 106 -119.99 -9.96 -33.11
N GLY A 107 -120.18 -9.25 -34.23
CA GLY A 107 -119.15 -8.38 -34.81
C GLY A 107 -118.99 -7.09 -34.00
N ALA A 108 -120.11 -6.46 -33.61
CA ALA A 108 -120.11 -5.31 -32.72
C ALA A 108 -119.41 -5.61 -31.39
N ALA A 109 -119.73 -6.75 -30.76
CA ALA A 109 -119.09 -7.16 -29.50
C ALA A 109 -117.58 -7.37 -29.64
N LEU A 110 -117.11 -7.88 -30.79
CA LEU A 110 -115.68 -8.07 -31.06
C LEU A 110 -114.96 -6.74 -31.29
N ILE A 111 -115.56 -5.83 -32.06
CA ILE A 111 -115.01 -4.50 -32.33
C ILE A 111 -114.96 -3.69 -31.04
N ASP A 112 -116.00 -3.74 -30.21
CA ASP A 112 -116.02 -3.08 -28.90
C ASP A 112 -114.98 -3.69 -27.95
N TRP A 113 -114.79 -5.00 -27.97
CA TRP A 113 -113.75 -5.66 -27.16
C TRP A 113 -112.34 -5.23 -27.57
N LEU A 114 -112.06 -5.17 -28.88
CA LEU A 114 -110.78 -4.69 -29.43
C LEU A 114 -110.56 -3.21 -29.14
N ALA A 115 -111.60 -2.39 -29.34
CA ALA A 115 -111.56 -0.96 -29.02
C ALA A 115 -111.38 -0.72 -27.50
N ALA A 116 -111.87 -1.63 -26.64
CA ALA A 116 -111.65 -1.58 -25.20
C ALA A 116 -110.22 -1.98 -24.79
N GLN A 117 -109.46 -2.68 -25.65
CA GLN A 117 -108.03 -2.93 -25.41
C GLN A 117 -107.17 -1.70 -25.69
N MET A 118 -107.67 -0.71 -26.44
CA MET A 118 -107.01 0.58 -26.63
C MET A 118 -107.14 1.40 -25.33
N PRO A 119 -106.02 1.81 -24.70
CA PRO A 119 -106.09 2.57 -23.47
C PRO A 119 -106.69 3.96 -23.72
N SER A 120 -107.90 4.22 -23.20
CA SER A 120 -108.63 5.48 -23.39
C SER A 120 -107.96 6.73 -22.80
N TYR A 121 -106.78 6.60 -22.17
CA TYR A 121 -106.06 7.69 -21.52
C TYR A 121 -104.89 8.24 -22.36
N LEU A 122 -104.70 7.74 -23.59
CA LEU A 122 -103.59 8.14 -24.47
C LEU A 122 -103.99 9.12 -25.60
N ASP A 123 -105.17 9.76 -25.50
CA ASP A 123 -105.67 10.79 -26.45
C ASP A 123 -104.93 12.15 -26.37
N VAL A 124 -103.69 12.17 -25.88
CA VAL A 124 -102.84 13.37 -25.94
C VAL A 124 -101.99 13.25 -27.20
N GLU A 125 -102.17 14.18 -28.15
CA GLU A 125 -101.36 14.30 -29.37
C GLU A 125 -99.90 14.67 -29.03
N ASP A 126 -99.12 13.70 -28.55
CA ASP A 126 -97.68 13.82 -28.31
C ASP A 126 -96.98 12.65 -29.02
N ASP A 127 -95.86 12.87 -29.70
CA ASP A 127 -95.18 11.81 -30.49
C ASP A 127 -94.80 10.57 -29.63
N ASP A 128 -94.70 10.73 -28.31
CA ASP A 128 -94.46 9.66 -27.34
C ASP A 128 -95.71 8.79 -27.05
N THR A 129 -96.94 9.28 -27.30
CA THR A 129 -98.15 8.46 -27.12
C THR A 129 -98.29 7.41 -28.21
N ASP A 130 -97.85 7.68 -29.44
CA ASP A 130 -97.81 6.69 -30.52
C ASP A 130 -96.86 5.52 -30.19
N LEU A 131 -95.69 5.79 -29.60
CA LEU A 131 -94.75 4.73 -29.19
C LEU A 131 -95.30 3.93 -28.01
N ALA A 132 -95.94 4.57 -27.04
CA ALA A 132 -96.56 3.90 -25.90
C ALA A 132 -97.77 3.04 -26.33
N GLN A 133 -98.64 3.57 -27.20
CA GLN A 133 -99.76 2.84 -27.78
C GLN A 133 -99.23 1.65 -28.60
N ARG A 134 -98.22 1.87 -29.44
CA ARG A 134 -97.55 0.81 -30.21
C ARG A 134 -96.98 -0.28 -29.31
N THR A 135 -96.34 0.08 -28.19
CA THR A 135 -95.76 -0.88 -27.23
C THR A 135 -96.84 -1.74 -26.54
N VAL A 136 -97.97 -1.12 -26.16
CA VAL A 136 -99.12 -1.85 -25.59
C VAL A 136 -99.73 -2.78 -26.64
N LEU A 137 -99.89 -2.29 -27.87
CA LEU A 137 -100.48 -3.04 -28.97
C LEU A 137 -99.58 -4.18 -29.47
N THR A 138 -98.26 -4.05 -29.41
CA THR A 138 -97.33 -5.15 -29.73
C THR A 138 -97.46 -6.32 -28.76
N GLY A 139 -98.04 -6.15 -27.56
CA GLY A 139 -98.34 -7.27 -26.66
C GLY A 139 -99.56 -8.09 -27.06
N PHE A 140 -100.43 -7.55 -27.92
CA PHE A 140 -101.66 -8.21 -28.41
C PHE A 140 -101.59 -8.59 -29.89
N ALA A 141 -100.75 -7.90 -30.65
CA ALA A 141 -100.50 -8.19 -32.05
C ALA A 141 -99.55 -9.38 -32.17
N LEU A 142 -99.96 -10.37 -32.95
CA LEU A 142 -99.07 -11.45 -33.32
C LEU A 142 -98.01 -10.91 -34.28
N GLU A 143 -96.72 -11.11 -33.96
CA GLU A 143 -95.64 -10.80 -34.88
C GLU A 143 -95.77 -11.67 -36.13
N ARG A 144 -95.20 -11.19 -37.24
CA ARG A 144 -95.26 -11.90 -38.52
C ARG A 144 -94.78 -13.34 -38.40
N GLU A 145 -93.71 -13.57 -37.67
CA GLU A 145 -93.14 -14.88 -37.40
C GLU A 145 -94.08 -15.78 -36.57
N GLU A 146 -94.87 -15.20 -35.65
CA GLU A 146 -95.89 -15.92 -34.87
C GLU A 146 -97.08 -16.31 -35.76
N VAL A 147 -97.49 -15.41 -36.66
CA VAL A 147 -98.54 -15.68 -37.65
C VAL A 147 -98.09 -16.77 -38.62
N GLU A 148 -96.84 -16.73 -39.09
CA GLU A 148 -96.25 -17.78 -39.94
C GLU A 148 -96.15 -19.12 -39.18
N ALA A 149 -95.76 -19.10 -37.89
CA ALA A 149 -95.74 -20.30 -37.05
C ALA A 149 -97.14 -20.89 -36.84
N LEU A 150 -98.15 -20.06 -36.54
CA LEU A 150 -99.55 -20.48 -36.40
C LEU A 150 -100.13 -21.01 -37.72
N ALA A 151 -99.77 -20.41 -38.86
CA ALA A 151 -100.16 -20.90 -40.17
C ALA A 151 -99.53 -22.27 -40.47
N ASN A 152 -98.25 -22.47 -40.12
CA ASN A 152 -97.54 -23.74 -40.27
C ASN A 152 -98.08 -24.84 -39.36
N ILE A 153 -98.48 -24.51 -38.12
CA ILE A 153 -99.18 -25.44 -37.21
C ILE A 153 -100.52 -25.86 -37.82
N LYS A 154 -101.27 -24.91 -38.43
CA LYS A 154 -102.55 -25.19 -39.08
C LYS A 154 -102.42 -26.13 -40.29
N THR A 155 -101.30 -26.08 -41.02
CA THR A 155 -101.04 -26.98 -42.15
C THR A 155 -100.44 -28.34 -41.76
N ASN A 156 -99.82 -28.45 -40.58
CA ASN A 156 -99.16 -29.66 -40.08
C ASN A 156 -99.95 -30.40 -38.98
N LEU A 157 -101.24 -30.13 -38.81
CA LEU A 157 -102.16 -30.92 -37.97
C LEU A 157 -102.49 -32.29 -38.61
N GLY A 158 -101.46 -33.03 -39.00
CA GLY A 158 -101.54 -34.44 -39.28
C GLY A 158 -101.29 -35.22 -37.98
N ASP A 159 -102.39 -35.61 -37.33
CA ASP A 159 -102.53 -36.79 -36.46
C ASP A 159 -101.28 -37.31 -35.73
N ASP A 160 -100.55 -36.45 -35.03
CA ASP A 160 -99.59 -36.87 -34.01
C ASP A 160 -99.86 -36.05 -32.76
N GLY A 161 -100.52 -36.70 -31.80
CA GLY A 161 -101.02 -36.11 -30.57
C GLY A 161 -99.91 -35.86 -29.57
N ASP A 162 -99.00 -34.94 -29.88
CA ASP A 162 -97.91 -34.59 -28.97
C ASP A 162 -97.97 -33.12 -28.54
N THR A 163 -98.17 -32.95 -27.23
CA THR A 163 -97.91 -31.77 -26.39
C THR A 163 -98.09 -30.38 -27.03
N VAL A 164 -99.27 -29.79 -26.84
CA VAL A 164 -99.46 -28.34 -26.97
C VAL A 164 -98.45 -27.63 -26.06
N PRO A 165 -97.56 -26.76 -26.59
CA PRO A 165 -96.59 -26.04 -25.77
C PRO A 165 -97.29 -25.24 -24.67
N SER A 166 -96.85 -25.41 -23.42
CA SER A 166 -97.37 -24.63 -22.30
C SER A 166 -97.07 -23.15 -22.52
N LEU A 167 -98.11 -22.31 -22.40
CA LEU A 167 -98.05 -20.86 -22.61
C LEU A 167 -97.06 -20.16 -21.67
N GLU A 168 -96.69 -20.79 -20.54
CA GLU A 168 -95.72 -20.25 -19.56
C GLU A 168 -94.29 -20.12 -20.10
N ASN A 169 -93.92 -20.81 -21.18
CA ASN A 169 -92.58 -20.74 -21.77
C ASN A 169 -92.55 -19.99 -23.11
N TYR A 170 -93.64 -19.31 -23.45
CA TYR A 170 -93.72 -18.56 -24.69
C TYR A 170 -92.98 -17.23 -24.57
N LEU A 171 -91.92 -17.06 -25.36
CA LEU A 171 -91.25 -15.78 -25.55
C LEU A 171 -91.65 -15.24 -26.92
N ILE A 172 -92.05 -13.97 -26.95
CA ILE A 172 -92.35 -13.26 -28.20
C ILE A 172 -91.10 -13.30 -29.08
N PRO A 173 -91.19 -13.58 -30.40
CA PRO A 173 -90.00 -13.77 -31.25
C PRO A 173 -89.02 -12.58 -31.24
N SER A 174 -89.47 -11.34 -31.10
CA SER A 174 -88.59 -10.18 -30.87
C SER A 174 -87.81 -10.27 -29.55
N GLU A 175 -88.48 -10.58 -28.44
CA GLU A 175 -87.84 -10.78 -27.13
C GLU A 175 -86.88 -11.97 -27.14
N ALA A 176 -87.25 -13.07 -27.80
CA ALA A 176 -86.40 -14.23 -27.96
C ALA A 176 -85.14 -13.91 -28.78
N ARG A 177 -85.26 -13.12 -29.86
CA ARG A 177 -84.12 -12.63 -30.65
C ARG A 177 -83.21 -11.71 -29.85
N GLU A 178 -83.78 -10.77 -29.09
CA GLU A 178 -82.98 -9.85 -28.28
C GLU A 178 -82.31 -10.58 -27.12
N HIS A 179 -83.00 -11.51 -26.46
CA HIS A 179 -82.41 -12.37 -25.44
C HIS A 179 -81.28 -13.23 -26.01
N ALA A 180 -81.45 -13.82 -27.19
CA ALA A 180 -80.39 -14.56 -27.88
C ALA A 180 -79.19 -13.64 -28.19
N ARG A 181 -79.44 -12.42 -28.69
CA ARG A 181 -78.39 -11.42 -28.95
C ARG A 181 -77.62 -11.04 -27.68
N LEU A 182 -78.31 -10.84 -26.56
CA LEU A 182 -77.69 -10.53 -25.27
C LEU A 182 -76.87 -11.71 -24.75
N MET A 183 -77.36 -12.94 -24.89
CA MET A 183 -76.63 -14.15 -24.52
C MET A 183 -75.37 -14.34 -25.39
N ASP A 184 -75.46 -14.06 -26.69
CA ASP A 184 -74.30 -14.08 -27.59
C ASP A 184 -73.28 -13.02 -27.17
N MET A 185 -73.73 -11.79 -26.86
CA MET A 185 -72.86 -10.73 -26.35
C MET A 185 -72.20 -11.11 -25.02
N GLU A 186 -72.96 -11.62 -24.05
CA GLU A 186 -72.40 -12.09 -22.76
C GLU A 186 -71.39 -13.22 -22.97
N SER A 187 -71.69 -14.17 -23.87
CA SER A 187 -70.78 -15.24 -24.23
C SER A 187 -69.45 -14.69 -24.77
N THR A 188 -69.49 -13.73 -25.70
CA THR A 188 -68.27 -13.10 -26.22
C THR A 188 -67.45 -12.39 -25.13
N TYR A 189 -68.10 -11.69 -24.19
CA TYR A 189 -67.40 -11.06 -23.06
C TYR A 189 -66.75 -12.08 -22.12
N ILE A 190 -67.41 -13.22 -21.89
CA ILE A 190 -66.86 -14.31 -21.08
C ILE A 190 -65.66 -14.94 -21.80
N GLU A 191 -65.75 -15.18 -23.11
CA GLU A 191 -64.65 -15.72 -23.92
C GLU A 191 -63.43 -14.80 -23.91
N ASP A 192 -63.62 -13.49 -24.12
CA ASP A 192 -62.56 -12.48 -24.03
C ASP A 192 -61.93 -12.45 -22.63
N GLY A 193 -62.74 -12.52 -21.58
CA GLY A 193 -62.27 -12.60 -20.19
C GLY A 193 -61.43 -13.85 -19.93
N ILE A 194 -61.85 -15.00 -20.45
CA ILE A 194 -61.09 -16.26 -20.37
C ILE A 194 -59.76 -16.14 -21.12
N GLU A 195 -59.75 -15.52 -22.30
CA GLU A 195 -58.52 -15.31 -23.06
C GLU A 195 -57.52 -14.41 -22.32
N LEU A 196 -57.99 -13.29 -21.75
CA LEU A 196 -57.18 -12.40 -20.94
C LEU A 196 -56.56 -13.14 -19.74
N LEU A 197 -57.36 -13.93 -19.02
CA LEU A 197 -56.88 -14.73 -17.89
C LEU A 197 -55.88 -15.80 -18.32
N ARG A 198 -56.10 -16.47 -19.46
CA ARG A 198 -55.14 -17.42 -20.05
C ARG A 198 -53.82 -16.72 -20.39
N ASN A 199 -53.87 -15.52 -20.97
CA ASN A 199 -52.67 -14.75 -21.32
C ASN A 199 -51.91 -14.29 -20.07
N ARG A 200 -52.60 -13.79 -19.05
CA ARG A 200 -52.00 -13.45 -17.75
C ARG A 200 -51.37 -14.68 -17.09
N LEU A 201 -52.06 -15.82 -17.10
CA LEU A 201 -51.53 -17.08 -16.55
C LEU A 201 -50.27 -17.54 -17.30
N LYS A 202 -50.24 -17.43 -18.64
CA LYS A 202 -49.04 -17.71 -19.45
C LYS A 202 -47.89 -16.79 -19.06
N GLN A 203 -48.14 -15.48 -18.92
CA GLN A 203 -47.13 -14.52 -18.49
C GLN A 203 -46.60 -14.81 -17.08
N THR A 204 -47.47 -15.12 -16.12
CA THR A 204 -47.06 -15.51 -14.76
C THR A 204 -46.24 -16.81 -14.77
N LYS A 205 -46.59 -17.79 -15.60
CA LYS A 205 -45.78 -19.02 -15.77
C LYS A 205 -44.38 -18.72 -16.32
N ILE A 206 -44.26 -17.81 -17.30
CA ILE A 206 -42.97 -17.37 -17.84
C ILE A 206 -42.15 -16.64 -16.76
N ALA A 207 -42.78 -15.72 -16.01
CA ALA A 207 -42.12 -15.00 -14.92
C ALA A 207 -41.61 -15.95 -13.83
N ASN A 208 -42.41 -16.95 -13.44
CA ASN A 208 -42.02 -17.94 -12.43
C ASN A 208 -40.87 -18.84 -12.91
N ARG A 209 -40.88 -19.24 -14.20
CA ARG A 209 -39.74 -19.95 -14.82
C ARG A 209 -38.47 -19.12 -14.79
N LYS A 210 -38.55 -17.82 -15.15
CA LYS A 210 -37.41 -16.90 -15.08
C LYS A 210 -36.90 -16.74 -13.64
N MET A 211 -37.79 -16.57 -12.67
CA MET A 211 -37.42 -16.47 -11.25
C MET A 211 -36.76 -17.74 -10.72
N THR A 212 -37.25 -18.92 -11.13
CA THR A 212 -36.63 -20.20 -10.76
C THR A 212 -35.23 -20.34 -11.38
N GLN A 213 -35.04 -19.83 -12.60
CA GLN A 213 -33.74 -19.83 -13.26
C GLN A 213 -32.75 -18.89 -12.56
N THR A 214 -33.13 -17.65 -12.25
CA THR A 214 -32.27 -16.70 -11.52
C THR A 214 -31.92 -17.22 -10.13
N MET A 215 -32.87 -17.87 -9.44
CA MET A 215 -32.60 -18.51 -8.15
C MET A 215 -31.56 -19.63 -8.25
N LYS A 216 -31.60 -20.46 -9.31
CA LYS A 216 -30.58 -21.49 -9.55
C LYS A 216 -29.21 -20.90 -9.86
N GLU A 217 -29.18 -19.79 -10.58
CA GLU A 217 -27.95 -19.08 -10.91
C GLU A 217 -27.31 -18.44 -9.67
N LEU A 218 -28.08 -17.74 -8.85
CA LEU A 218 -27.61 -17.19 -7.57
C LEU A 218 -27.09 -18.28 -6.63
N LYS A 219 -27.78 -19.43 -6.55
CA LYS A 219 -27.28 -20.58 -5.76
C LYS A 219 -25.93 -21.10 -6.27
N ARG A 220 -25.73 -21.12 -7.59
CA ARG A 220 -24.46 -21.52 -8.19
C ARG A 220 -23.36 -20.51 -7.86
N GLU A 221 -23.66 -19.22 -7.92
CA GLU A 221 -22.71 -18.15 -7.58
C GLU A 221 -22.32 -18.16 -6.10
N ILE A 222 -23.29 -18.37 -5.20
CA ILE A 222 -23.03 -18.57 -3.76
C ILE A 222 -22.15 -19.80 -3.52
N GLY A 223 -22.33 -20.86 -4.31
CA GLY A 223 -21.45 -22.03 -4.28
C GLY A 223 -20.02 -21.68 -4.66
N ARG A 224 -19.82 -21.03 -5.82
CA ARG A 224 -18.49 -20.62 -6.28
C ARG A 224 -17.78 -19.70 -5.30
N THR A 225 -18.47 -18.69 -4.78
CA THR A 225 -17.88 -17.75 -3.81
C THR A 225 -17.52 -18.45 -2.49
N ARG A 226 -18.31 -19.44 -2.04
CA ARG A 226 -17.92 -20.26 -0.88
C ARG A 226 -16.67 -21.10 -1.17
N ASP A 227 -16.57 -21.70 -2.35
CA ASP A 227 -15.40 -22.50 -2.74
C ASP A 227 -14.14 -21.61 -2.83
N GLU A 228 -14.27 -20.40 -3.37
CA GLU A 228 -13.19 -19.39 -3.42
C GLU A 228 -12.77 -18.91 -2.02
N ILE A 229 -13.74 -18.68 -1.12
CA ILE A 229 -13.45 -18.35 0.29
C ILE A 229 -12.71 -19.50 0.95
N SER A 230 -13.15 -20.75 0.76
CA SER A 230 -12.48 -21.92 1.32
C SER A 230 -11.04 -22.07 0.79
N ALA A 231 -10.83 -21.88 -0.51
CA ALA A 231 -9.51 -21.94 -1.13
C ALA A 231 -8.59 -20.79 -0.65
N SER A 232 -9.13 -19.59 -0.43
CA SER A 232 -8.35 -18.48 0.12
C SER A 232 -8.01 -18.68 1.60
N GLN A 233 -8.92 -19.25 2.40
CA GLN A 233 -8.64 -19.66 3.79
C GLN A 233 -7.55 -20.73 3.87
N GLU A 234 -7.59 -21.75 3.01
CA GLU A 234 -6.54 -22.78 2.93
C GLU A 234 -5.19 -22.17 2.56
N ARG A 235 -5.16 -21.27 1.56
CA ARG A 235 -3.93 -20.54 1.18
C ARG A 235 -3.39 -19.67 2.31
N LEU A 236 -4.26 -18.98 3.04
CA LEU A 236 -3.86 -18.17 4.20
C LEU A 236 -3.29 -19.04 5.33
N ALA A 237 -3.89 -20.21 5.58
CA ALA A 237 -3.36 -21.17 6.55
C ALA A 237 -1.98 -21.69 6.13
N GLU A 238 -1.78 -22.01 4.84
CA GLU A 238 -0.48 -22.43 4.32
C GLU A 238 0.58 -21.33 4.43
N MET A 239 0.24 -20.08 4.08
CA MET A 239 1.14 -18.94 4.24
C MET A 239 1.48 -18.67 5.71
N SER A 240 0.52 -18.80 6.63
CA SER A 240 0.76 -18.71 8.07
C SER A 240 1.77 -19.75 8.54
N ILE A 241 1.60 -21.02 8.14
CA ILE A 241 2.55 -22.09 8.48
C ILE A 241 3.94 -21.79 7.91
N LYS A 242 4.03 -21.29 6.66
CA LYS A 242 5.30 -20.90 6.05
C LYS A 242 5.96 -19.75 6.81
N ALA A 243 5.22 -18.72 7.18
CA ALA A 243 5.72 -17.59 7.96
C ALA A 243 6.23 -18.05 9.35
N ASP A 244 5.47 -18.88 10.06
CA ASP A 244 5.88 -19.44 11.35
C ASP A 244 7.15 -20.30 11.22
N SER A 245 7.23 -21.13 10.17
CA SER A 245 8.41 -21.95 9.90
C SER A 245 9.65 -21.10 9.59
N ALA A 246 9.49 -20.03 8.80
CA ALA A 246 10.55 -19.11 8.46
C ALA A 246 11.03 -18.35 9.71
N ALA A 247 10.10 -17.82 10.52
CA ALA A 247 10.41 -17.17 11.79
C ALA A 247 11.14 -18.12 12.75
N SER A 248 10.67 -19.37 12.89
CA SER A 248 11.34 -20.38 13.71
C SER A 248 12.75 -20.69 13.21
N THR A 249 12.95 -20.81 11.89
CA THR A 249 14.30 -21.01 11.32
C THR A 249 15.20 -19.80 11.54
N SER A 250 14.70 -18.59 11.37
CA SER A 250 15.46 -17.35 11.62
C SER A 250 15.87 -17.23 13.09
N ILE A 251 14.96 -17.52 14.02
CA ILE A 251 15.25 -17.54 15.46
C ILE A 251 16.32 -18.59 15.79
N ARG A 252 16.21 -19.80 15.21
CA ARG A 252 17.20 -20.85 15.41
C ARG A 252 18.57 -20.43 14.88
N CYS A 253 18.64 -19.88 13.66
CA CYS A 253 19.88 -19.39 13.08
C CYS A 253 20.47 -18.23 13.89
N ALA A 254 19.65 -17.28 14.36
CA ALA A 254 20.10 -16.21 15.23
C ALA A 254 20.64 -16.74 16.56
N SER A 255 19.99 -17.76 17.14
CA SER A 255 20.47 -18.43 18.36
C SER A 255 21.78 -19.17 18.13
N GLU A 256 21.93 -19.87 16.99
CA GLU A 256 23.18 -20.54 16.61
C GLU A 256 24.33 -19.53 16.41
N VAL A 257 24.06 -18.36 15.82
CA VAL A 257 25.04 -17.26 15.69
C VAL A 257 25.41 -16.70 17.06
N LEU A 258 24.43 -16.47 17.95
CA LEU A 258 24.70 -16.02 19.31
C LEU A 258 25.51 -17.03 20.11
N ASP A 259 25.21 -18.33 19.98
CA ASP A 259 25.99 -19.39 20.63
C ASP A 259 27.41 -19.47 20.05
N ALA A 260 27.57 -19.35 18.72
CA ALA A 260 28.88 -19.28 18.09
C ALA A 260 29.69 -18.08 18.60
N LEU A 261 29.10 -16.88 18.61
CA LEU A 261 29.70 -15.67 19.17
C LEU A 261 30.04 -15.83 20.65
N LYS A 262 29.19 -16.49 21.43
CA LYS A 262 29.45 -16.77 22.84
C LYS A 262 30.60 -17.74 23.01
N THR A 263 30.69 -18.79 22.20
CA THR A 263 31.82 -19.72 22.24
C THR A 263 33.12 -19.05 21.82
N GLU A 264 33.08 -18.17 20.82
CA GLU A 264 34.22 -17.35 20.39
C GLU A 264 34.64 -16.35 21.48
N ALA A 265 33.67 -15.72 22.15
CA ALA A 265 33.90 -14.85 23.30
C ALA A 265 34.45 -15.61 24.52
N THR A 266 34.07 -16.87 24.75
CA THR A 266 34.71 -17.71 25.78
C THR A 266 36.08 -18.25 25.35
N GLY A 267 36.35 -18.29 24.04
CA GLY A 267 37.67 -18.44 23.46
C GLY A 267 38.61 -17.26 23.73
N SER A 268 38.11 -16.17 24.36
CA SER A 268 38.91 -15.02 24.78
C SER A 268 40.07 -15.38 25.72
N ALA A 269 39.97 -16.49 26.45
CA ALA A 269 41.08 -17.01 27.23
C ALA A 269 42.32 -17.30 26.35
N SER A 270 42.13 -17.66 25.07
CA SER A 270 43.20 -17.85 24.09
C SER A 270 43.74 -16.53 23.54
N THR A 271 42.88 -15.53 23.29
CA THR A 271 43.33 -14.21 22.82
C THR A 271 44.08 -13.48 23.93
N ASP A 272 43.58 -13.52 25.17
CA ASP A 272 44.24 -12.95 26.34
C ASP A 272 45.58 -13.63 26.63
N ALA A 273 45.65 -14.95 26.48
CA ALA A 273 46.92 -15.68 26.57
C ALA A 273 47.92 -15.24 25.49
N LYS A 274 47.48 -15.00 24.25
CA LYS A 274 48.33 -14.48 23.16
C LYS A 274 48.78 -13.04 23.42
N VAL A 275 47.87 -12.16 23.86
CA VAL A 275 48.22 -10.78 24.25
C VAL A 275 49.25 -10.79 25.37
N ASN A 276 49.05 -11.62 26.39
CA ASN A 276 50.00 -11.77 27.49
C ASN A 276 51.34 -12.33 27.03
N ALA A 277 51.36 -13.29 26.09
CA ALA A 277 52.59 -13.81 25.51
C ALA A 277 53.37 -12.70 24.76
N TYR A 278 52.70 -11.88 23.95
CA TYR A 278 53.34 -10.75 23.27
C TYR A 278 53.78 -9.64 24.24
N ALA A 279 53.00 -9.38 25.29
CA ALA A 279 53.38 -8.44 26.34
C ALA A 279 54.64 -8.91 27.10
N ASN A 280 54.74 -10.22 27.38
CA ASN A 280 55.92 -10.82 27.98
C ASN A 280 57.12 -10.72 27.03
N GLN A 281 56.95 -11.05 25.75
CA GLN A 281 58.01 -10.96 24.74
C GLN A 281 58.52 -9.51 24.58
N ARG A 282 57.61 -8.53 24.54
CA ARG A 282 57.97 -7.10 24.59
C ARG A 282 58.82 -6.78 25.82
N THR A 283 58.39 -7.23 26.99
CA THR A 283 59.08 -6.97 28.25
C THR A 283 60.48 -7.58 28.25
N THR A 284 60.64 -8.81 27.73
CA THR A 284 61.95 -9.47 27.57
C THR A 284 62.87 -8.69 26.63
N VAL A 285 62.38 -8.25 25.47
CA VAL A 285 63.19 -7.49 24.50
C VAL A 285 63.62 -6.15 25.09
N VAL A 286 62.72 -5.44 25.77
CA VAL A 286 63.04 -4.17 26.44
C VAL A 286 64.07 -4.39 27.55
N ALA A 287 63.88 -5.38 28.41
CA ALA A 287 64.82 -5.69 29.49
C ALA A 287 66.22 -6.07 28.96
N HIS A 288 66.27 -6.90 27.91
CA HIS A 288 67.54 -7.28 27.28
C HIS A 288 68.25 -6.07 26.65
N THR A 289 67.51 -5.25 25.89
CA THR A 289 68.06 -4.04 25.26
C THR A 289 68.58 -3.07 26.32
N GLN A 290 67.84 -2.91 27.42
CA GLN A 290 68.23 -2.04 28.53
C GLN A 290 69.51 -2.54 29.21
N GLN A 291 69.62 -3.85 29.47
CA GLN A 291 70.83 -4.44 30.03
C GLN A 291 72.05 -4.20 29.13
N GLN A 292 71.93 -4.45 27.82
CA GLN A 292 73.04 -4.22 26.88
C GLN A 292 73.46 -2.75 26.81
N VAL A 293 72.51 -1.81 26.91
CA VAL A 293 72.83 -0.37 26.98
C VAL A 293 73.51 -0.01 28.30
N GLU A 294 73.10 -0.60 29.43
CA GLU A 294 73.76 -0.41 30.73
C GLU A 294 75.19 -0.96 30.73
N ASP A 295 75.44 -2.08 30.05
CA ASP A 295 76.78 -2.65 29.88
C ASP A 295 77.68 -1.69 29.07
N ILE A 296 77.16 -1.08 28.00
CA ILE A 296 77.88 -0.03 27.23
C ILE A 296 78.13 1.22 28.08
N ILE A 297 77.16 1.67 28.87
CA ILE A 297 77.33 2.83 29.75
C ILE A 297 78.43 2.55 30.78
N THR A 298 78.48 1.33 31.31
CA THR A 298 79.52 0.90 32.25
C THR A 298 80.89 0.84 31.57
N ALA A 299 80.97 0.33 30.35
CA ALA A 299 82.20 0.34 29.55
C ALA A 299 82.66 1.77 29.22
N ALA A 300 81.73 2.66 28.87
CA ALA A 300 81.98 4.07 28.60
C ALA A 300 82.49 4.81 29.85
N ALA A 301 81.95 4.49 31.03
CA ALA A 301 82.43 5.04 32.30
C ALA A 301 83.87 4.59 32.65
N GLY A 302 84.34 3.49 32.06
CA GLY A 302 85.73 3.03 32.16
C GLY A 302 86.69 3.75 31.22
N LEU A 303 86.20 4.56 30.28
CA LEU A 303 87.06 5.37 29.41
C LEU A 303 87.64 6.56 30.18
N PRO A 304 88.92 6.90 29.94
CA PRO A 304 89.54 8.05 30.57
C PRO A 304 88.80 9.34 30.20
N SER A 305 88.62 10.20 31.20
CA SER A 305 88.12 11.56 30.99
C SER A 305 89.13 12.40 30.21
N GLU A 306 88.67 13.46 29.54
CA GLU A 306 89.53 14.36 28.75
C GLU A 306 90.72 14.90 29.57
N ALA A 307 90.49 15.21 30.86
CA ALA A 307 91.52 15.67 31.78
C ALA A 307 92.55 14.57 32.14
N GLU A 308 92.12 13.31 32.23
CA GLU A 308 93.01 12.16 32.44
C GLU A 308 93.82 11.85 31.18
N LEU A 309 93.20 11.99 30.00
CA LEU A 309 93.85 11.83 28.71
C LEU A 309 95.01 12.83 28.57
N GLU A 310 94.78 14.10 28.91
CA GLU A 310 95.80 15.15 28.87
C GLU A 310 96.96 14.87 29.86
N GLN A 311 96.66 14.34 31.05
CA GLN A 311 97.69 13.90 32.00
C GLN A 311 98.51 12.71 31.49
N VAL A 312 97.86 11.74 30.85
CA VAL A 312 98.52 10.59 30.24
C VAL A 312 99.38 11.05 29.06
N ALA A 313 98.88 11.92 28.19
CA ALA A 313 99.62 12.51 27.08
C ALA A 313 100.88 13.23 27.58
N LYS A 314 100.76 14.08 28.62
CA LYS A 314 101.92 14.74 29.26
C LYS A 314 102.91 13.75 29.86
N ARG A 315 102.43 12.67 30.49
CA ARG A 315 103.26 11.62 31.11
C ARG A 315 104.00 10.79 30.06
N VAL A 316 103.33 10.40 28.99
CA VAL A 316 103.87 9.60 27.89
C VAL A 316 104.84 10.43 27.07
N GLY A 317 104.47 11.67 26.71
CA GLY A 317 105.37 12.63 26.07
C GLY A 317 106.65 12.84 26.89
N LYS A 318 106.55 13.08 28.21
CA LYS A 318 107.74 13.24 29.08
C LYS A 318 108.65 12.00 29.11
N LYS A 319 108.09 10.79 28.98
CA LYS A 319 108.88 9.55 28.92
C LYS A 319 109.54 9.32 27.56
N LEU A 320 108.84 9.65 26.47
CA LEU A 320 109.34 9.51 25.09
C LEU A 320 110.46 10.52 24.81
N TYR A 321 110.29 11.79 25.19
CA TYR A 321 111.31 12.83 25.01
C TYR A 321 112.49 12.75 26.00
N GLY A 322 112.42 11.85 27.00
CA GLY A 322 113.45 11.72 28.05
C GLY A 322 114.49 10.61 27.83
N LYS A 323 114.23 9.63 26.95
CA LYS A 323 115.14 8.52 26.63
C LYS A 323 115.00 8.12 25.15
N GLY A 324 115.96 8.50 24.32
CA GLY A 324 115.94 8.28 22.86
C GLY A 324 115.88 6.82 22.38
N ASP A 325 116.13 5.84 23.26
CA ASP A 325 116.01 4.41 22.90
C ASP A 325 114.56 3.91 22.81
N VAL A 326 113.59 4.57 23.45
CA VAL A 326 112.20 4.07 23.50
C VAL A 326 111.46 4.33 22.18
N ILE A 327 111.77 5.42 21.49
CA ILE A 327 111.16 5.78 20.20
C ILE A 327 111.57 4.76 19.15
N LYS A 328 112.86 4.42 19.06
CA LYS A 328 113.36 3.39 18.13
C LYS A 328 112.75 2.02 18.41
N LEU A 329 112.64 1.63 19.69
CA LEU A 329 112.03 0.36 20.06
C LEU A 329 110.52 0.31 19.72
N ALA A 330 109.83 1.45 19.81
CA ALA A 330 108.42 1.58 19.45
C ALA A 330 108.22 1.59 17.93
N GLU A 331 109.10 2.24 17.17
CA GLU A 331 109.13 2.20 15.70
C GLU A 331 109.39 0.78 15.20
N ASP A 332 110.37 0.07 15.77
CA ASP A 332 110.68 -1.32 15.43
C ASP A 332 109.51 -2.25 15.76
N ALA A 333 108.86 -2.05 16.92
CA ALA A 333 107.69 -2.83 17.32
C ALA A 333 106.47 -2.55 16.43
N PHE A 334 106.20 -1.29 16.09
CA PHE A 334 105.13 -0.89 15.19
C PHE A 334 105.36 -1.43 13.78
N PHE A 335 106.59 -1.39 13.28
CA PHE A 335 106.97 -2.00 12.02
C PHE A 335 106.74 -3.52 12.04
N CYS A 336 107.15 -4.21 13.10
CA CYS A 336 106.91 -5.64 13.26
C CYS A 336 105.40 -5.97 13.31
N GLN A 337 104.60 -5.15 14.00
CA GLN A 337 103.14 -5.34 14.09
C GLN A 337 102.46 -5.12 12.73
N GLN A 338 102.81 -4.06 12.00
CA GLN A 338 102.30 -3.84 10.64
C GLN A 338 102.68 -4.98 9.70
N MET A 339 103.93 -5.47 9.78
CA MET A 339 104.35 -6.63 9.00
C MET A 339 103.56 -7.89 9.38
N GLN A 340 103.20 -8.05 10.64
CA GLN A 340 102.37 -9.16 11.09
C GLN A 340 100.91 -9.04 10.61
N GLU A 341 100.30 -7.86 10.69
CA GLU A 341 98.94 -7.61 10.16
C GLU A 341 98.88 -7.83 8.65
N ILE A 342 99.91 -7.38 7.91
CA ILE A 342 100.06 -7.65 6.48
C ILE A 342 100.15 -9.15 6.22
N CYS A 343 100.97 -9.89 7.00
CA CYS A 343 101.08 -11.34 6.89
C CYS A 343 99.75 -12.05 7.18
N GLU A 344 99.03 -11.67 8.23
CA GLU A 344 97.74 -12.27 8.57
C GLU A 344 96.64 -11.95 7.54
N GLU A 345 96.63 -10.73 6.99
CA GLU A 345 95.69 -10.34 5.93
C GLU A 345 96.01 -11.11 4.62
N LEU A 346 97.30 -11.38 4.34
CA LEU A 346 97.75 -12.28 3.26
C LEU A 346 97.35 -13.74 3.48
N GLU A 347 97.29 -14.21 4.73
CA GLU A 347 96.84 -15.57 5.07
C GLU A 347 95.32 -15.73 4.95
N ARG A 348 94.54 -14.68 5.27
CA ARG A 348 93.07 -14.70 5.22
C ARG A 348 92.48 -14.46 3.84
N THR A 349 93.21 -13.81 2.93
CA THR A 349 92.70 -13.45 1.59
C THR A 349 93.15 -14.41 0.49
N ASP A 350 92.25 -14.66 -0.46
CA ASP A 350 92.53 -15.56 -1.59
C ASP A 350 93.63 -15.01 -2.50
N ARG A 351 94.59 -15.86 -2.90
CA ARG A 351 95.99 -15.50 -3.29
C ARG A 351 96.15 -14.49 -4.44
N ARG A 352 95.09 -14.22 -5.23
CA ARG A 352 95.15 -13.27 -6.37
C ARG A 352 94.46 -11.93 -6.13
N ALA A 353 93.35 -11.90 -5.39
CA ALA A 353 92.60 -10.66 -5.13
C ALA A 353 93.11 -9.93 -3.87
N GLY A 354 93.54 -10.69 -2.86
CA GLY A 354 94.10 -10.15 -1.62
C GLY A 354 95.39 -9.37 -1.84
N VAL A 355 96.32 -9.92 -2.63
CA VAL A 355 97.63 -9.32 -2.93
C VAL A 355 97.49 -7.98 -3.68
N ALA A 356 96.52 -7.87 -4.60
CA ALA A 356 96.28 -6.64 -5.35
C ALA A 356 95.72 -5.52 -4.45
N ASN A 357 94.79 -5.83 -3.54
CA ASN A 357 94.25 -4.87 -2.58
C ASN A 357 95.29 -4.45 -1.52
N LEU A 358 96.14 -5.37 -1.08
CA LEU A 358 97.26 -5.10 -0.18
C LEU A 358 98.30 -4.17 -0.83
N LEU A 359 98.67 -4.42 -2.08
CA LEU A 359 99.57 -3.54 -2.83
C LEU A 359 98.96 -2.15 -3.04
N LEU A 360 97.63 -2.05 -3.22
CA LEU A 360 96.94 -0.77 -3.32
C LEU A 360 96.96 -0.01 -1.98
N LYS A 361 96.72 -0.70 -0.85
CA LYS A 361 96.82 -0.15 0.51
C LYS A 361 98.24 0.36 0.79
N VAL A 362 99.26 -0.46 0.55
CA VAL A 362 100.68 -0.08 0.76
C VAL A 362 101.06 1.11 -0.11
N LYS A 363 100.64 1.10 -1.39
CA LYS A 363 100.89 2.23 -2.29
C LYS A 363 100.18 3.52 -1.82
N SER A 364 98.94 3.42 -1.35
CA SER A 364 98.20 4.56 -0.81
C SER A 364 98.75 5.08 0.53
N ALA A 365 99.38 4.22 1.33
CA ALA A 365 100.08 4.61 2.55
C ALA A 365 101.42 5.29 2.23
N GLN A 366 102.13 4.81 1.22
CA GLN A 366 103.38 5.40 0.74
C GLN A 366 103.16 6.79 0.12
N GLU A 367 102.05 7.00 -0.59
CA GLU A 367 101.69 8.32 -1.14
C GLU A 367 101.33 9.36 -0.06
N ARG A 368 101.04 8.94 1.18
CA ARG A 368 100.82 9.85 2.34
C ARG A 368 102.10 10.22 3.09
N GLN A 369 103.24 9.61 2.75
CA GLN A 369 104.48 9.69 3.53
C GLN A 369 105.49 10.74 3.02
N VAL A 370 105.07 11.68 2.15
CA VAL A 370 105.97 12.62 1.45
C VAL A 370 106.14 13.98 2.15
N ASP A 371 105.47 14.26 3.27
CA ASP A 371 105.79 15.44 4.08
C ASP A 371 106.77 15.08 5.21
N GLU A 372 107.98 15.66 5.11
CA GLU A 372 109.08 15.60 6.07
C GLU A 372 108.66 16.08 7.48
N ASP A 373 109.17 15.40 8.51
CA ASP A 373 109.21 15.83 9.92
C ASP A 373 107.90 16.35 10.52
N VAL A 374 106.80 15.59 10.35
CA VAL A 374 105.65 15.74 11.26
C VAL A 374 106.02 15.08 12.58
N ASP A 375 106.51 15.88 13.52
CA ASP A 375 106.56 15.55 14.95
C ASP A 375 105.14 15.09 15.36
N MET A 376 104.93 13.78 15.35
CA MET A 376 103.63 13.19 15.65
C MET A 376 103.33 13.46 17.11
N ALA A 377 102.52 14.49 17.36
CA ALA A 377 102.19 14.91 18.71
C ALA A 377 101.39 13.78 19.38
N VAL A 378 102.00 13.15 20.38
CA VAL A 378 101.40 12.08 21.20
C VAL A 378 99.98 12.42 21.67
N ASN A 379 99.69 13.71 21.84
CA ASN A 379 98.36 14.20 22.21
C ASN A 379 97.31 13.97 21.12
N ASP A 380 97.66 14.23 19.86
CA ASP A 380 96.76 14.10 18.72
C ASP A 380 96.43 12.63 18.46
N GLU A 381 97.41 11.74 18.63
CA GLU A 381 97.21 10.29 18.47
C GLU A 381 96.40 9.68 19.63
N LEU A 382 96.61 10.14 20.87
CA LEU A 382 95.78 9.74 22.01
C LEU A 382 94.35 10.25 21.88
N GLU A 383 94.16 11.47 21.39
CA GLU A 383 92.84 12.03 21.13
C GLU A 383 92.14 11.27 19.99
N LEU A 384 92.86 10.91 18.93
CA LEU A 384 92.33 10.09 17.84
C LEU A 384 91.90 8.71 18.35
N ALA A 385 92.74 8.03 19.14
CA ALA A 385 92.41 6.74 19.75
C ALA A 385 91.15 6.84 20.64
N TRP A 386 91.09 7.87 21.50
CA TRP A 386 89.93 8.11 22.37
C TRP A 386 88.63 8.38 21.58
N ARG A 387 88.71 9.14 20.49
CA ARG A 387 87.58 9.37 19.57
C ARG A 387 87.16 8.08 18.87
N LEU A 388 88.11 7.24 18.45
CA LEU A 388 87.82 5.94 17.83
C LEU A 388 87.11 5.01 18.82
N ASP A 389 87.52 4.98 20.09
CA ASP A 389 86.84 4.21 21.13
C ASP A 389 85.40 4.71 21.36
N HIS A 390 85.20 6.03 21.41
CA HIS A 390 83.86 6.62 21.50
C HIS A 390 82.98 6.30 20.29
N ILE A 391 83.55 6.35 19.09
CA ILE A 391 82.85 5.94 17.86
C ILE A 391 82.50 4.45 17.91
N GLY A 392 83.39 3.61 18.45
CA GLY A 392 83.15 2.18 18.69
C GLY A 392 81.92 1.95 19.57
N LEU A 393 81.87 2.59 20.74
CA LEU A 393 80.73 2.49 21.66
C LEU A 393 79.41 2.99 21.03
N LEU A 394 79.46 4.09 20.27
CA LEU A 394 78.27 4.60 19.57
C LEU A 394 77.78 3.64 18.48
N LYS A 395 78.69 2.97 17.76
CA LYS A 395 78.34 1.94 16.78
C LYS A 395 77.70 0.73 17.44
N GLU A 396 78.25 0.26 18.55
CA GLU A 396 77.69 -0.87 19.30
C GLU A 396 76.30 -0.54 19.87
N LYS A 397 76.13 0.68 20.41
CA LYS A 397 74.81 1.18 20.85
C LYS A 397 73.80 1.24 19.70
N LEU A 398 74.22 1.71 18.54
CA LEU A 398 73.38 1.73 17.34
C LEU A 398 72.98 0.31 16.93
N GLU A 399 73.91 -0.64 16.96
CA GLU A 399 73.65 -2.04 16.62
C GLU A 399 72.64 -2.69 17.58
N ILE A 400 72.76 -2.44 18.89
CA ILE A 400 71.77 -2.90 19.89
C ILE A 400 70.37 -2.35 19.57
N LEU A 401 70.27 -1.04 19.29
CA LEU A 401 68.99 -0.42 18.95
C LEU A 401 68.41 -0.96 17.64
N GLN A 402 69.23 -1.15 16.61
CA GLN A 402 68.82 -1.74 15.34
C GLN A 402 68.34 -3.19 15.51
N ASN A 403 69.01 -3.97 16.36
CA ASN A 403 68.60 -5.33 16.69
C ASN A 403 67.26 -5.33 17.43
N ALA A 404 67.06 -4.42 18.39
CA ALA A 404 65.79 -4.26 19.08
C ALA A 404 64.66 -3.89 18.10
N ILE A 405 64.88 -2.88 17.24
CA ILE A 405 63.92 -2.47 16.19
C ILE A 405 63.57 -3.67 15.30
N LYS A 406 64.57 -4.41 14.81
CA LYS A 406 64.35 -5.59 13.98
C LYS A 406 63.53 -6.66 14.68
N ILE A 407 63.74 -6.88 15.97
CA ILE A 407 62.94 -7.84 16.75
C ILE A 407 61.49 -7.35 16.88
N PHE A 408 61.28 -6.05 17.10
CA PHE A 408 59.93 -5.46 17.13
C PHE A 408 59.22 -5.60 15.78
N ASP A 409 59.88 -5.20 14.70
CA ASP A 409 59.32 -5.18 13.35
C ASP A 409 59.01 -6.58 12.82
N VAL A 410 59.84 -7.58 13.16
CA VAL A 410 59.67 -8.94 12.64
C VAL A 410 58.80 -9.79 13.56
N ASN A 411 58.98 -9.71 14.88
CA ASN A 411 58.44 -10.71 15.81
C ASN A 411 57.26 -10.21 16.65
N ILE A 412 57.11 -8.90 16.86
CA ILE A 412 56.09 -8.35 17.79
C ILE A 412 54.98 -7.65 17.01
N ILE A 413 55.31 -6.73 16.12
CA ILE A 413 54.31 -5.88 15.44
C ILE A 413 53.39 -6.71 14.51
N PRO A 414 53.89 -7.56 13.59
CA PRO A 414 53.02 -8.25 12.65
C PRO A 414 52.00 -9.19 13.32
N PRO A 415 52.39 -10.02 14.31
CA PRO A 415 51.42 -10.86 15.02
C PRO A 415 50.38 -10.05 15.82
N LEU A 416 50.79 -8.90 16.39
CA LEU A 416 49.87 -8.00 17.11
C LEU A 416 48.87 -7.35 16.15
N GLN A 417 49.29 -7.03 14.93
CA GLN A 417 48.43 -6.49 13.89
C GLN A 417 47.45 -7.55 13.37
N LEU A 418 47.90 -8.79 13.16
CA LEU A 418 47.00 -9.91 12.84
C LEU A 418 45.97 -10.15 13.95
N LEU A 419 46.39 -10.07 15.22
CA LEU A 419 45.47 -10.21 16.35
C LEU A 419 44.46 -9.04 16.39
N TYR A 420 44.93 -7.81 16.16
CA TYR A 420 44.07 -6.64 16.08
C TYR A 420 43.04 -6.76 14.95
N ASP A 421 43.47 -7.14 13.75
CA ASP A 421 42.57 -7.31 12.59
C ASP A 421 41.56 -8.43 12.84
N SER A 422 41.99 -9.52 13.48
CA SER A 422 41.11 -10.62 13.88
C SER A 422 40.07 -10.18 14.90
N VAL A 423 40.47 -9.46 15.95
CA VAL A 423 39.55 -8.94 16.97
C VAL A 423 38.60 -7.90 16.35
N LYS A 424 39.12 -7.00 15.51
CA LYS A 424 38.33 -5.99 14.81
C LYS A 424 37.27 -6.62 13.90
N SER A 425 37.63 -7.66 13.15
CA SER A 425 36.68 -8.40 12.31
C SER A 425 35.61 -9.09 13.16
N SER A 426 35.99 -9.73 14.27
CA SER A 426 35.04 -10.38 15.18
C SER A 426 34.07 -9.36 15.79
N VAL A 427 34.56 -8.20 16.26
CA VAL A 427 33.71 -7.11 16.77
C VAL A 427 32.77 -6.59 15.68
N SER A 428 33.23 -6.45 14.44
CA SER A 428 32.37 -6.04 13.31
C SER A 428 31.24 -7.03 13.06
N HIS A 429 31.54 -8.34 13.06
CA HIS A 429 30.51 -9.38 12.89
C HIS A 429 29.52 -9.40 14.07
N MET A 430 30.01 -9.16 15.29
CA MET A 430 29.15 -9.08 16.48
C MET A 430 28.17 -7.90 16.36
N VAL A 431 28.64 -6.72 15.95
CA VAL A 431 27.78 -5.53 15.75
C VAL A 431 26.76 -5.77 14.63
N GLU A 432 27.16 -6.41 13.54
CA GLU A 432 26.25 -6.77 12.44
C GLU A 432 25.18 -7.78 12.92
N ALA A 433 25.59 -8.81 13.66
CA ALA A 433 24.66 -9.78 14.23
C ALA A 433 23.69 -9.14 15.23
N GLU A 434 24.17 -8.26 16.11
CA GLU A 434 23.32 -7.48 17.02
C GLU A 434 22.32 -6.61 16.25
N GLY A 435 22.75 -5.96 15.16
CA GLY A 435 21.88 -5.18 14.28
C GLY A 435 20.79 -6.02 13.62
N LEU A 436 21.13 -7.20 13.10
CA LEU A 436 20.16 -8.12 12.50
C LEU A 436 19.17 -8.67 13.53
N ILE A 437 19.63 -8.98 14.75
CA ILE A 437 18.75 -9.44 15.84
C ILE A 437 17.80 -8.32 16.29
N ALA A 438 18.29 -7.09 16.39
CA ALA A 438 17.47 -5.93 16.73
C ALA A 438 16.39 -5.68 15.68
N ALA A 439 16.75 -5.69 14.39
CA ALA A 439 15.80 -5.54 13.29
C ALA A 439 14.75 -6.66 13.28
N LEU A 440 15.15 -7.92 13.50
CA LEU A 440 14.20 -9.04 13.63
C LEU A 440 13.24 -8.84 14.80
N GLY A 441 13.73 -8.31 15.93
CA GLY A 441 12.91 -7.98 17.09
C GLY A 441 11.84 -6.93 16.77
N GLU A 442 12.22 -5.86 16.09
CA GLU A 442 11.32 -4.78 15.64
C GLU A 442 10.23 -5.30 14.69
N GLU A 443 10.61 -6.07 13.67
CA GLU A 443 9.66 -6.69 12.73
C GLU A 443 8.67 -7.63 13.43
N MET A 444 9.14 -8.39 14.44
CA MET A 444 8.26 -9.24 15.25
C MET A 444 7.28 -8.43 16.11
N GLU A 445 7.73 -7.31 16.68
CA GLU A 445 6.86 -6.38 17.42
C GLU A 445 5.81 -5.75 16.50
N ASP A 446 6.19 -5.34 15.30
CA ASP A 446 5.28 -4.79 14.28
C ASP A 446 4.23 -5.80 13.81
N ILE A 447 4.60 -7.07 13.64
CA ILE A 447 3.65 -8.16 13.34
C ILE A 447 2.66 -8.34 14.50
N VAL A 448 3.14 -8.31 15.74
CA VAL A 448 2.28 -8.44 16.93
C VAL A 448 1.33 -7.26 17.04
N GLU A 449 1.81 -6.04 16.80
CA GLU A 449 0.99 -4.83 16.85
C GLU A 449 -0.03 -4.81 15.70
N SER A 450 0.37 -5.17 14.48
CA SER A 450 -0.54 -5.34 13.34
C SER A 450 -1.61 -6.39 13.63
N SER A 451 -1.27 -7.49 14.31
CA SER A 451 -2.22 -8.52 14.74
C SER A 451 -3.20 -7.98 15.80
N ARG A 452 -2.75 -7.14 16.72
CA ARG A 452 -3.60 -6.47 17.70
C ARG A 452 -4.54 -5.48 17.03
N LEU A 453 -4.03 -4.62 16.17
CA LEU A 453 -4.84 -3.68 15.38
C LEU A 453 -5.87 -4.39 14.51
N ALA A 454 -5.53 -5.55 13.94
CA ALA A 454 -6.47 -6.37 13.18
C ALA A 454 -7.57 -6.99 14.05
N LYS A 455 -7.26 -7.36 15.31
CA LYS A 455 -8.24 -7.89 16.28
C LYS A 455 -9.11 -6.81 16.93
N ASP A 456 -8.54 -5.65 17.17
CA ASP A 456 -9.20 -4.49 17.78
C ASP A 456 -9.96 -3.65 16.74
N SER A 457 -9.70 -3.88 15.45
CA SER A 457 -10.60 -3.42 14.39
C SER A 457 -11.99 -3.95 14.70
N PRO A 458 -13.00 -3.07 14.88
CA PRO A 458 -14.32 -3.48 15.28
C PRO A 458 -14.77 -4.55 14.29
N GLU A 459 -15.11 -5.75 14.80
CA GLU A 459 -15.74 -6.81 14.01
C GLU A 459 -16.72 -6.11 13.10
N ILE A 460 -16.42 -6.09 11.79
CA ILE A 460 -17.26 -5.45 10.79
C ILE A 460 -18.63 -6.06 11.09
N PRO A 461 -19.60 -5.27 11.60
CA PRO A 461 -20.91 -5.79 11.92
C PRO A 461 -21.35 -6.53 10.68
N LYS A 462 -22.01 -7.68 10.76
CA LYS A 462 -22.48 -8.38 9.55
C LYS A 462 -23.35 -7.40 8.75
N VAL A 463 -22.74 -6.69 7.80
CA VAL A 463 -23.39 -5.51 7.27
C VAL A 463 -24.38 -6.00 6.25
N THR A 464 -25.61 -5.69 6.60
CA THR A 464 -26.77 -5.79 5.75
C THR A 464 -26.47 -5.01 4.47
N ILE A 465 -26.88 -5.56 3.33
CA ILE A 465 -26.64 -5.21 1.91
C ILE A 465 -26.53 -3.68 1.56
N THR A 466 -26.92 -2.77 2.45
CA THR A 466 -26.81 -1.31 2.34
C THR A 466 -25.39 -0.73 2.31
N GLU A 467 -24.34 -1.39 2.84
CA GLU A 467 -22.96 -0.84 2.74
C GLU A 467 -22.27 -1.08 1.39
N ALA A 468 -22.67 -2.11 0.63
CA ALA A 468 -22.10 -2.32 -0.70
C ALA A 468 -22.43 -1.14 -1.63
N GLU A 469 -23.61 -0.54 -1.43
CA GLU A 469 -24.05 0.66 -2.14
C GLU A 469 -23.33 1.92 -1.65
N THR A 470 -23.05 2.06 -0.34
CA THR A 470 -22.28 3.21 0.18
C THR A 470 -20.79 3.13 -0.16
N LEU A 471 -20.20 1.93 -0.15
CA LEU A 471 -18.83 1.68 -0.57
C LEU A 471 -18.65 1.95 -2.06
N HIS A 472 -19.59 1.48 -2.90
CA HIS A 472 -19.55 1.74 -4.33
C HIS A 472 -19.65 3.24 -4.63
N ALA A 473 -20.57 3.96 -3.96
CA ALA A 473 -20.68 5.41 -4.08
C ALA A 473 -19.39 6.12 -3.62
N GLY A 474 -18.80 5.70 -2.50
CA GLY A 474 -17.54 6.24 -1.99
C GLY A 474 -16.35 6.00 -2.94
N LEU A 475 -16.30 4.82 -3.58
CA LEU A 475 -15.28 4.50 -4.58
C LEU A 475 -15.43 5.34 -5.85
N VAL A 476 -16.66 5.55 -6.31
CA VAL A 476 -16.94 6.42 -7.46
C VAL A 476 -16.52 7.86 -7.16
N ASP A 477 -16.81 8.37 -5.96
CA ASP A 477 -16.39 9.72 -5.55
C ASP A 477 -14.87 9.85 -5.42
N LEU A 478 -14.18 8.82 -4.91
CA LEU A 478 -12.72 8.79 -4.83
C LEU A 478 -12.09 8.80 -6.23
N LEU A 479 -12.58 7.96 -7.15
CA LEU A 479 -12.09 7.90 -8.53
C LEU A 479 -12.33 9.22 -9.28
N LYS A 480 -13.47 9.90 -9.03
CA LYS A 480 -13.73 11.24 -9.58
C LYS A 480 -12.78 12.30 -9.01
N LYS A 481 -12.45 12.26 -7.72
CA LYS A 481 -11.47 13.18 -7.10
C LYS A 481 -10.06 12.96 -7.64
N LEU A 482 -9.71 11.73 -7.99
CA LEU A 482 -8.40 11.37 -8.54
C LEU A 482 -8.31 11.55 -10.06
N GLN A 483 -9.37 12.07 -10.70
CA GLN A 483 -9.41 12.26 -12.15
C GLN A 483 -8.27 13.15 -12.68
N ASP A 484 -7.84 14.14 -11.90
CA ASP A 484 -6.76 15.07 -12.27
C ASP A 484 -5.38 14.39 -12.33
N PHE A 485 -5.21 13.25 -11.67
CA PHE A 485 -3.96 12.48 -11.63
C PHE A 485 -3.89 11.40 -12.72
N ARG A 486 -4.90 11.32 -13.58
CA ARG A 486 -4.97 10.30 -14.63
C ARG A 486 -4.02 10.66 -15.78
N PRO A 487 -3.37 9.67 -16.43
CA PRO A 487 -2.51 9.94 -17.57
C PRO A 487 -3.25 10.71 -18.67
N ILE A 488 -2.56 11.66 -19.30
CA ILE A 488 -3.10 12.53 -20.37
C ILE A 488 -3.66 11.70 -21.55
N ASN A 489 -3.15 10.47 -21.73
CA ASN A 489 -3.54 9.56 -22.81
C ASN A 489 -4.69 8.60 -22.45
N SER A 490 -5.26 8.69 -21.24
CA SER A 490 -6.36 7.81 -20.82
C SER A 490 -7.70 8.25 -21.41
N GLU A 491 -8.57 7.28 -21.76
CA GLU A 491 -9.95 7.56 -22.20
C GLU A 491 -10.72 8.36 -21.14
N PRO A 492 -11.77 9.14 -21.43
CA PRO A 492 -12.52 9.88 -20.41
C PRO A 492 -13.06 8.99 -19.28
N LEU A 493 -13.05 9.48 -18.03
CA LEU A 493 -13.55 8.72 -16.88
C LEU A 493 -15.08 8.61 -16.95
N VAL A 494 -15.58 7.43 -17.33
CA VAL A 494 -17.00 7.12 -17.38
C VAL A 494 -17.29 5.99 -16.40
N LEU A 495 -17.99 6.31 -15.31
CA LEU A 495 -18.37 5.36 -14.25
C LEU A 495 -19.90 5.31 -14.20
N LEU A 496 -20.52 4.48 -15.05
CA LEU A 496 -21.97 4.28 -15.07
C LEU A 496 -22.36 3.03 -14.28
N ASP A 497 -21.54 1.98 -14.43
CA ASP A 497 -21.84 0.66 -13.90
C ASP A 497 -20.74 0.19 -12.93
N HIS A 498 -21.05 -0.81 -12.10
CA HIS A 498 -20.05 -1.47 -11.25
C HIS A 498 -18.86 -2.02 -12.05
N GLN A 499 -19.11 -2.45 -13.29
CA GLN A 499 -18.08 -2.96 -14.18
C GLN A 499 -17.10 -1.88 -14.64
N ASP A 500 -17.55 -0.62 -14.74
CA ASP A 500 -16.68 0.51 -15.11
C ASP A 500 -15.73 0.85 -13.98
N VAL A 501 -16.22 0.83 -12.73
CA VAL A 501 -15.38 1.00 -11.53
C VAL A 501 -14.32 -0.09 -11.44
N LEU A 502 -14.69 -1.36 -11.69
CA LEU A 502 -13.73 -2.46 -11.72
C LEU A 502 -12.71 -2.35 -12.86
N ARG A 503 -13.14 -1.87 -14.04
CA ARG A 503 -12.25 -1.63 -15.18
C ARG A 503 -11.24 -0.54 -14.85
N GLU A 504 -11.69 0.54 -14.21
CA GLU A 504 -10.83 1.64 -13.80
C GLU A 504 -9.82 1.21 -12.73
N LEU A 505 -10.26 0.47 -11.71
CA LEU A 505 -9.35 -0.07 -10.69
C LEU A 505 -8.29 -1.01 -11.30
N LYS A 506 -8.68 -1.82 -12.28
CA LYS A 506 -7.72 -2.67 -13.01
C LYS A 506 -6.74 -1.84 -13.83
N ALA A 507 -7.21 -0.76 -14.48
CA ALA A 507 -6.36 0.14 -15.23
C ALA A 507 -5.35 0.86 -14.32
N ILE A 508 -5.79 1.35 -13.15
CA ILE A 508 -4.91 1.96 -12.14
C ILE A 508 -3.86 0.96 -11.66
N LYS A 509 -4.27 -0.27 -11.36
CA LYS A 509 -3.34 -1.33 -10.91
C LYS A 509 -2.33 -1.74 -11.98
N GLU A 510 -2.73 -1.75 -13.26
CA GLU A 510 -1.81 -2.03 -14.36
C GLU A 510 -0.85 -0.86 -14.59
N GLN A 511 -1.32 0.37 -14.41
CA GLN A 511 -0.48 1.56 -14.45
C GLN A 511 0.55 1.56 -13.31
N GLU A 512 0.15 1.22 -12.09
CA GLU A 512 1.04 1.06 -10.94
C GLU A 512 2.17 0.08 -11.26
N ARG A 513 1.86 -1.11 -11.75
CA ARG A 513 2.86 -2.10 -12.19
C ARG A 513 3.77 -1.59 -13.30
N SER A 514 3.22 -0.84 -14.26
CA SER A 514 4.01 -0.26 -15.33
C SER A 514 5.01 0.78 -14.80
N LEU A 515 4.58 1.62 -13.85
CA LEU A 515 5.43 2.62 -13.22
C LEU A 515 6.50 1.97 -12.32
N GLU A 516 6.13 0.96 -11.52
CA GLU A 516 7.09 0.16 -10.75
C GLU A 516 8.16 -0.46 -11.66
N SER A 517 7.76 -1.06 -12.79
CA SER A 517 8.72 -1.63 -13.74
C SER A 517 9.61 -0.58 -14.41
N GLU A 518 9.08 0.63 -14.67
CA GLU A 518 9.88 1.74 -15.18
C GLU A 518 10.85 2.30 -14.13
N GLU A 519 10.43 2.36 -12.87
CA GLU A 519 11.27 2.77 -11.75
C GLU A 519 12.39 1.75 -11.52
N GLU A 520 12.09 0.45 -11.47
CA GLU A 520 13.10 -0.61 -11.38
C GLU A 520 14.11 -0.53 -12.52
N ARG A 521 13.62 -0.31 -13.76
CA ARG A 521 14.48 -0.14 -14.94
C ARG A 521 15.31 1.14 -14.85
N GLY A 522 14.72 2.23 -14.35
CA GLY A 522 15.38 3.51 -14.13
C GLY A 522 16.47 3.41 -13.06
N ALA A 523 16.20 2.75 -11.94
CA ALA A 523 17.16 2.47 -10.89
C ALA A 523 18.30 1.58 -11.38
N ALA A 524 18.00 0.50 -12.11
CA ALA A 524 19.00 -0.35 -12.72
C ALA A 524 19.88 0.41 -13.73
N ALA A 525 19.27 1.24 -14.58
CA ALA A 525 19.99 2.09 -15.53
C ALA A 525 20.86 3.15 -14.83
N LEU A 526 20.37 3.73 -13.72
CA LEU A 526 21.14 4.68 -12.91
C LEU A 526 22.34 4.00 -12.26
N ILE A 527 22.18 2.80 -11.68
CA ILE A 527 23.26 2.01 -11.09
C ILE A 527 24.31 1.67 -12.15
N GLN A 528 23.88 1.24 -13.35
CA GLN A 528 24.79 0.99 -14.46
C GLN A 528 25.50 2.26 -14.94
N GLY A 529 24.77 3.38 -15.02
CA GLY A 529 25.31 4.69 -15.38
C GLY A 529 26.35 5.19 -14.38
N LEU A 530 26.07 5.06 -13.08
CA LEU A 530 27.01 5.36 -11.99
C LEU A 530 28.22 4.43 -12.01
N GLY A 531 28.03 3.15 -12.32
CA GLY A 531 29.12 2.19 -12.52
C GLY A 531 30.02 2.58 -13.69
N HIS A 532 29.44 2.99 -14.82
CA HIS A 532 30.19 3.46 -15.99
C HIS A 532 30.91 4.79 -15.69
N LEU A 533 30.23 5.73 -15.03
CA LEU A 533 30.80 7.00 -14.61
C LEU A 533 31.97 6.77 -13.67
N ARG A 534 31.82 5.91 -12.64
CA ARG A 534 32.88 5.53 -11.69
C ARG A 534 34.05 4.84 -12.38
N GLY A 535 33.79 3.97 -13.36
CA GLY A 535 34.84 3.35 -14.19
C GLY A 535 35.63 4.38 -15.00
N SER A 536 34.94 5.31 -15.66
CA SER A 536 35.56 6.40 -16.42
C SER A 536 36.32 7.40 -15.53
N LEU A 537 35.78 7.71 -14.35
CA LEU A 537 36.41 8.57 -13.35
C LEU A 537 37.65 7.91 -12.74
N ASN A 538 37.64 6.61 -12.48
CA ASN A 538 38.82 5.90 -11.98
C ASN A 538 39.99 5.93 -12.97
N LEU A 539 39.72 5.80 -14.28
CA LEU A 539 40.75 5.93 -15.31
C LEU A 539 41.32 7.36 -15.35
N LEU A 540 40.45 8.37 -15.33
CA LEU A 540 40.85 9.78 -15.33
C LEU A 540 41.60 10.18 -14.04
N LEU A 541 41.14 9.67 -12.88
CA LEU A 541 41.76 9.84 -11.58
C LEU A 541 43.14 9.17 -11.55
N SER A 542 43.26 7.93 -12.05
CA SER A 542 44.53 7.23 -12.12
C SER A 542 45.55 7.98 -12.98
N ASP A 543 45.15 8.47 -14.17
CA ASP A 543 46.01 9.25 -15.06
C ASP A 543 46.43 10.58 -14.41
N THR A 544 45.49 11.28 -13.78
CA THR A 544 45.78 12.56 -13.11
C THR A 544 46.67 12.39 -11.88
N TYR A 545 46.52 11.32 -11.09
CA TYR A 545 47.44 11.02 -9.98
C TYR A 545 48.81 10.52 -10.44
N GLN A 546 48.88 9.79 -11.56
CA GLN A 546 50.14 9.31 -12.13
C GLN A 546 50.98 10.44 -12.77
N HIS A 547 50.33 11.55 -13.14
CA HIS A 547 50.98 12.71 -13.76
C HIS A 547 50.95 14.00 -12.92
N ALA A 548 50.44 13.95 -11.68
CA ALA A 548 50.43 15.09 -10.77
C ALA A 548 51.86 15.41 -10.28
N PRO A 549 52.40 16.62 -10.54
CA PRO A 549 53.80 16.93 -10.26
C PRO A 549 54.18 16.96 -8.77
N LEU A 550 53.21 17.15 -7.86
CA LEU A 550 53.47 17.32 -6.42
C LEU A 550 52.27 16.82 -5.60
N ASN A 551 52.56 15.94 -4.65
CA ASN A 551 51.62 15.20 -3.81
C ASN A 551 51.17 16.02 -2.57
N THR A 552 50.50 17.16 -2.75
CA THR A 552 50.11 18.02 -1.60
C THR A 552 48.68 18.55 -1.59
N SER A 553 47.77 18.07 -2.43
CA SER A 553 46.33 18.08 -2.14
C SER A 553 45.58 17.22 -3.15
N PRO A 554 44.49 16.53 -2.75
CA PRO A 554 43.69 15.79 -3.71
C PRO A 554 43.16 16.79 -4.76
N PRO A 555 43.34 16.53 -6.06
CA PRO A 555 43.00 17.45 -7.16
C PRO A 555 41.50 17.77 -7.30
N TYR A 556 40.68 17.34 -6.34
CA TYR A 556 39.24 17.54 -6.27
C TYR A 556 38.80 17.97 -4.86
N ALA A 557 39.55 18.88 -4.23
CA ALA A 557 39.02 19.59 -3.08
C ALA A 557 37.66 20.20 -3.47
N LEU A 558 36.59 19.87 -2.74
CA LEU A 558 35.28 20.46 -2.97
C LEU A 558 35.41 21.98 -3.05
N PRO A 559 34.76 22.65 -4.02
CA PRO A 559 34.69 24.10 -4.11
C PRO A 559 34.43 24.73 -2.73
N LEU A 560 35.05 25.88 -2.46
CA LEU A 560 34.98 26.54 -1.14
C LEU A 560 33.53 26.70 -0.66
N GLU A 561 32.60 26.95 -1.57
CA GLU A 561 31.16 27.04 -1.33
C GLU A 561 30.56 25.73 -0.80
N LEU A 562 30.94 24.58 -1.37
CA LEU A 562 30.48 23.27 -0.94
C LEU A 562 31.14 22.82 0.36
N ARG A 563 32.41 23.18 0.60
CA ARG A 563 33.04 22.99 1.92
C ARG A 563 32.39 23.83 3.01
N ASN A 564 32.00 25.06 2.68
CA ASN A 564 31.28 25.92 3.62
C ASN A 564 29.89 25.37 3.89
N LEU A 565 29.20 24.85 2.87
CA LEU A 565 27.90 24.20 3.02
C LEU A 565 28.00 22.90 3.84
N GLU A 566 29.04 22.09 3.62
CA GLU A 566 29.34 20.90 4.42
C GLU A 566 29.63 21.29 5.88
N GLY A 567 30.41 22.34 6.11
CA GLY A 567 30.66 22.88 7.45
C GLY A 567 29.39 23.42 8.12
N GLU A 568 28.52 24.12 7.37
CA GLU A 568 27.24 24.62 7.89
C GLU A 568 26.25 23.49 8.20
N THR A 569 26.17 22.47 7.35
CA THR A 569 25.31 21.30 7.58
C THR A 569 25.81 20.45 8.74
N GLN A 570 27.12 20.25 8.88
CA GLN A 570 27.71 19.61 10.07
C GLN A 570 27.44 20.42 11.34
N ARG A 571 27.61 21.75 11.29
CA ARG A 571 27.31 22.62 12.43
C ARG A 571 25.82 22.56 12.80
N MET A 572 24.94 22.62 11.82
CA MET A 572 23.48 22.57 12.02
C MET A 572 23.05 21.19 12.53
N SER A 573 23.65 20.11 12.03
CA SER A 573 23.46 18.75 12.53
C SER A 573 23.87 18.64 14.00
N GLU A 574 25.03 19.19 14.38
CA GLU A 574 25.50 19.17 15.77
C GLU A 574 24.62 20.06 16.67
N GLU A 575 24.16 21.22 16.20
CA GLU A 575 23.19 22.07 16.91
C GLU A 575 21.86 21.35 17.13
N LEU A 576 21.38 20.61 16.12
CA LEU A 576 20.17 19.79 16.23
C LEU A 576 20.37 18.66 17.24
N ARG A 577 21.51 17.97 17.17
CA ARG A 577 21.89 16.89 18.11
C ARG A 577 21.96 17.41 19.55
N GLN A 578 22.56 18.57 19.76
CA GLN A 578 22.58 19.23 21.07
C GLN A 578 21.18 19.64 21.54
N SER A 579 20.31 20.08 20.63
CA SER A 579 18.92 20.41 20.94
C SER A 579 18.11 19.17 21.32
N VAL A 580 18.33 18.04 20.63
CA VAL A 580 17.75 16.73 20.96
C VAL A 580 18.23 16.27 22.34
N ILE A 581 19.52 16.37 22.64
CA ILE A 581 20.07 16.04 23.97
C ILE A 581 19.45 16.93 25.06
N LYS A 582 19.27 18.23 24.81
CA LYS A 582 18.57 19.15 25.73
C LYS A 582 17.11 18.75 25.93
N LEU A 583 16.39 18.40 24.85
CA LEU A 583 15.02 17.92 24.89
C LEU A 583 14.92 16.62 25.69
N GLN A 584 15.77 15.63 25.43
CA GLN A 584 15.83 14.38 26.18
C GLN A 584 16.12 14.62 27.67
N LYS A 585 17.02 15.54 28.00
CA LYS A 585 17.30 15.92 29.39
C LYS A 585 16.10 16.60 30.06
N ASN A 586 15.35 17.42 29.33
CA ASN A 586 14.14 18.07 29.81
C ASN A 586 12.97 17.07 29.97
N VAL A 587 12.83 16.11 29.06
CA VAL A 587 11.85 15.02 29.13
C VAL A 587 12.18 14.08 30.29
N GLY A 588 13.44 13.68 30.45
CA GLY A 588 13.88 12.92 31.62
C GLY A 588 13.70 13.68 32.95
N SER A 589 13.74 15.02 32.92
CA SER A 589 13.37 15.84 34.07
C SER A 589 11.86 15.90 34.33
N LEU A 590 11.02 15.70 33.32
CA LEU A 590 9.56 15.61 33.44
C LEU A 590 9.12 14.22 33.93
N GLU A 591 9.84 13.17 33.54
CA GLU A 591 9.63 11.77 33.99
C GLU A 591 10.22 11.48 35.36
N SER A 592 10.96 12.43 35.95
CA SER A 592 11.43 12.34 37.33
C SER A 592 10.28 11.96 38.28
N ASP A 593 10.53 11.00 39.17
CA ASP A 593 9.60 10.58 40.24
C ASP A 593 8.99 11.74 41.04
N ARG A 594 9.66 12.89 41.08
CA ARG A 594 9.18 14.09 41.76
C ARG A 594 8.10 14.84 40.96
N SER A 595 8.23 14.92 39.64
CA SER A 595 7.24 15.55 38.75
C SER A 595 6.05 14.62 38.53
N THR A 596 6.25 13.31 38.39
CA THR A 596 5.15 12.33 38.33
C THR A 596 4.32 12.32 39.62
N LYS A 597 4.95 12.40 40.80
CA LYS A 597 4.23 12.57 42.09
C LYS A 597 3.48 13.90 42.20
N LYS A 598 4.02 15.00 41.67
CA LYS A 598 3.29 16.29 41.62
C LYS A 598 2.11 16.24 40.66
N LEU A 599 2.28 15.62 39.49
CA LEU A 599 1.21 15.44 38.51
C LEU A 599 0.11 14.55 39.08
N GLN A 600 0.45 13.42 39.71
CA GLN A 600 -0.49 12.55 40.40
C GLN A 600 -1.19 13.27 41.56
N SER A 601 -0.46 14.06 42.36
CA SER A 601 -1.05 14.91 43.41
C SER A 601 -2.03 15.92 42.83
N PHE A 602 -1.72 16.53 41.68
CA PHE A 602 -2.58 17.50 41.02
C PHE A 602 -3.83 16.84 40.44
N VAL A 603 -3.68 15.70 39.76
CA VAL A 603 -4.80 14.89 39.25
C VAL A 603 -5.68 14.41 40.41
N HIS A 604 -5.07 13.95 41.50
CA HIS A 604 -5.80 13.52 42.69
C HIS A 604 -6.56 14.70 43.34
N HIS A 605 -5.98 15.90 43.36
CA HIS A 605 -6.64 17.10 43.88
C HIS A 605 -7.77 17.58 42.95
N ALA A 606 -7.57 17.54 41.63
CA ALA A 606 -8.57 17.88 40.64
C ALA A 606 -9.78 16.92 40.68
N LEU A 607 -9.54 15.61 40.83
CA LEU A 607 -10.58 14.59 40.96
C LEU A 607 -11.29 14.60 42.32
N LYS A 608 -10.66 15.12 43.38
CA LYS A 608 -11.28 15.32 44.70
C LYS A 608 -11.97 16.66 44.87
N SER A 609 -11.84 17.60 43.93
CA SER A 609 -12.50 18.89 44.04
C SER A 609 -14.02 18.71 43.88
N PRO A 610 -14.85 19.04 44.90
CA PRO A 610 -16.29 18.77 44.90
C PRO A 610 -17.07 19.63 43.88
N GLU A 611 -16.45 20.63 43.25
CA GLU A 611 -17.10 21.49 42.25
C GLU A 611 -17.30 20.81 40.88
N LEU A 612 -16.60 19.71 40.58
CA LEU A 612 -16.74 18.97 39.32
C LEU A 612 -17.76 17.81 39.37
N LYS A 613 -18.38 17.56 40.54
CA LYS A 613 -19.45 16.54 40.67
C LYS A 613 -20.87 17.10 40.50
N HIS A 614 -21.01 18.42 40.29
CA HIS A 614 -22.30 19.09 40.12
C HIS A 614 -22.47 19.84 38.79
N LYS A 615 -21.62 19.54 37.81
CA LYS A 615 -21.90 19.76 36.38
C LYS A 615 -21.79 18.42 35.67
#